data_AF-A0A351IQR9-F1
#
_entry.id   AF-A0A351IQR9-F1
#
_cell.length_a   1.000
_cell.length_b   1.000
_cell.length_c   1.000
_cell.angle_alpha   90.00
_cell.angle_beta   90.00
_cell.angle_gamma   90.00
#
_symmetry.space_group_name_H-M   'P 1'
#
loop_
_entity.id
_entity.type
_entity.pdbx_description
1 polymer ?
#
loop_
_entity_poly.entity_id
_entity_poly.type
_entity_poly.pdbx_seq_one_letter_code
_entity_poly.pdbx_strand_id
1 'polypeptide(L)'
;MINFLKTHKVIFWTLIVVLFGVVIWGISLSYKKKIERAPQQTATTTAQPLTGTSIWPVYRNEELGFEIRIPERWKKEYKIEEIKTIGPGFGAVSFSKKVEWVNKVGDTSFSEHMILGITVATPEQWEIMNSAPTGRPIVLKITDKKVYVYGTTQDGDKKERDEISAVLSTFKLIQ
;
A
#
# COMPACT_ATOMS: atom_id res chain seq x y z
N MET A 1 25.11 -28.47 -48.49
CA MET A 1 24.99 -27.06 -48.03
C MET A 1 23.89 -26.91 -46.96
N ILE A 2 23.93 -27.72 -45.88
CA ILE A 2 22.90 -27.73 -44.80
C ILE A 2 23.53 -27.53 -43.40
N ASN A 3 24.83 -27.80 -43.24
CA ASN A 3 25.51 -27.65 -41.95
C ASN A 3 25.92 -26.20 -41.61
N PHE A 4 25.94 -25.27 -42.57
CA PHE A 4 26.35 -23.89 -42.30
C PHE A 4 25.27 -23.12 -41.51
N LEU A 5 24.00 -23.20 -41.91
CA LEU A 5 22.90 -22.51 -41.20
C LEU A 5 22.60 -23.06 -39.79
N LYS A 6 22.86 -24.35 -39.54
CA LYS A 6 22.58 -24.98 -38.24
C LYS A 6 23.62 -24.58 -37.19
N THR A 7 24.89 -24.51 -37.59
CA THR A 7 26.01 -24.13 -36.72
C THR A 7 25.91 -22.67 -36.26
N HIS A 8 25.46 -21.75 -37.11
CA HIS A 8 25.28 -20.34 -36.70
C HIS A 8 24.15 -20.12 -35.71
N LYS A 9 23.05 -20.90 -35.77
CA LYS A 9 21.97 -20.82 -34.77
C LYS A 9 22.41 -21.32 -33.40
N VAL A 10 23.20 -22.39 -33.34
CA VAL A 10 23.71 -22.93 -32.06
C VAL A 10 24.73 -21.97 -31.43
N ILE A 11 25.64 -21.39 -32.23
CA ILE A 11 26.61 -20.41 -31.74
C ILE A 11 25.93 -19.12 -31.25
N PHE A 12 24.85 -18.69 -31.91
CA PHE A 12 24.08 -17.52 -31.48
C PHE A 12 23.34 -17.75 -30.16
N TRP A 13 22.79 -18.95 -29.94
CA TRP A 13 22.13 -19.31 -28.68
C TRP A 13 23.11 -19.51 -27.51
N THR A 14 24.29 -20.08 -27.74
CA THR A 14 25.29 -20.24 -26.68
C THR A 14 25.88 -18.91 -26.22
N LEU A 15 26.11 -17.95 -27.13
CA LEU A 15 26.55 -16.59 -26.77
C LEU A 15 25.52 -15.84 -25.92
N ILE A 16 24.21 -16.00 -26.19
CA ILE A 16 23.14 -15.39 -25.40
C ILE A 16 23.07 -15.99 -24.00
N VAL A 17 23.19 -17.31 -23.85
CA VAL A 17 23.16 -17.97 -22.53
C VAL A 17 24.38 -17.59 -21.68
N VAL A 18 25.56 -17.43 -22.29
CA VAL A 18 26.76 -16.97 -21.57
C VAL A 18 26.63 -15.50 -21.17
N LEU A 19 26.08 -14.63 -22.02
CA LEU A 19 25.81 -13.23 -21.68
C LEU A 19 24.77 -13.07 -20.55
N PHE A 20 23.65 -13.81 -20.59
CA PHE A 20 22.66 -13.78 -19.51
C PHE A 20 23.16 -14.42 -18.22
N GLY A 21 23.96 -15.49 -18.31
CA GLY A 21 24.58 -16.13 -17.13
C GLY A 21 25.52 -15.19 -16.38
N VAL A 22 26.32 -14.38 -17.08
CA VAL A 22 27.26 -13.43 -16.46
C VAL A 22 26.54 -12.21 -15.89
N VAL A 23 25.45 -11.73 -16.52
CA VAL A 23 24.62 -10.64 -15.98
C VAL A 23 23.86 -11.06 -14.72
N ILE A 24 23.34 -12.31 -14.68
CA ILE A 24 22.66 -12.84 -13.49
C ILE A 24 23.65 -13.05 -12.33
N TRP A 25 24.89 -13.47 -12.61
CA TRP A 25 25.92 -13.65 -11.57
C TRP A 25 26.49 -12.32 -11.05
N GLY A 26 26.70 -11.33 -11.92
CA GLY A 26 27.16 -9.99 -11.55
C GLY A 26 26.15 -9.20 -10.71
N ILE A 27 24.86 -9.36 -10.98
CA ILE A 27 23.78 -8.77 -10.16
C ILE A 27 23.68 -9.50 -8.82
N SER A 28 23.77 -10.85 -8.80
CA SER A 28 23.68 -11.64 -7.56
C SER A 28 24.80 -11.33 -6.56
N LEU A 29 26.01 -10.99 -7.02
CA LEU A 29 27.14 -10.64 -6.16
C LEU A 29 27.07 -9.20 -5.60
N SER A 30 26.36 -8.27 -6.27
CA SER A 30 26.21 -6.89 -5.78
C SER A 30 25.04 -6.70 -4.78
N TYR A 31 24.16 -7.69 -4.63
CA TYR A 31 23.04 -7.66 -3.67
C TYR A 31 23.30 -8.44 -2.37
N LYS A 32 24.57 -8.66 -2.01
CA LYS A 32 24.94 -9.05 -0.63
C LYS A 32 25.25 -7.84 0.25
N LYS A 33 24.57 -6.71 0.05
CA LYS A 33 24.46 -5.72 1.14
C LYS A 33 23.52 -6.34 2.17
N LYS A 34 24.11 -6.93 3.20
CA LYS A 34 23.47 -7.44 4.41
C LYS A 34 22.33 -6.46 4.77
N ILE A 35 21.09 -6.85 4.46
CA ILE A 35 19.91 -6.14 4.96
C ILE A 35 19.90 -6.47 6.44
N GLU A 36 20.60 -5.65 7.20
CA GLU A 36 20.48 -5.60 8.63
C GLU A 36 19.00 -5.32 8.91
N ARG A 37 18.33 -6.32 9.51
CA ARG A 37 16.91 -6.26 9.84
C ARG A 37 16.71 -5.08 10.78
N ALA A 38 16.40 -3.91 10.24
CA ALA A 38 15.92 -2.79 11.03
C ALA A 38 14.67 -3.30 11.80
N PRO A 39 14.55 -3.02 13.10
CA PRO A 39 13.43 -3.48 13.90
C PRO A 39 12.12 -3.12 13.19
N GLN A 40 11.18 -4.07 13.20
CA GLN A 40 9.81 -3.80 12.77
C GLN A 40 9.35 -2.51 13.46
N GLN A 41 8.95 -1.51 12.67
CA GLN A 41 8.22 -0.36 13.21
C GLN A 41 6.81 -0.84 13.53
N THR A 42 6.67 -1.57 14.63
CA THR A 42 5.43 -1.59 15.37
C THR A 42 5.24 -0.16 15.81
N ALA A 43 4.35 0.58 15.15
CA ALA A 43 3.91 1.82 15.73
C ALA A 43 3.24 1.44 17.06
N THR A 44 3.93 1.64 18.18
CA THR A 44 3.25 1.95 19.42
C THR A 44 2.62 3.31 19.18
N THR A 45 1.53 3.32 18.42
CA THR A 45 0.72 4.51 18.23
C THR A 45 0.08 4.77 19.58
N THR A 46 0.77 5.56 20.42
CA THR A 46 0.08 6.37 21.42
C THR A 46 -0.69 7.42 20.62
N ALA A 47 -1.76 6.98 19.95
CA ALA A 47 -2.70 7.89 19.35
C ALA A 47 -3.33 8.62 20.54
N GLN A 48 -2.88 9.83 20.80
CA GLN A 48 -3.53 10.68 21.79
C GLN A 48 -4.97 10.86 21.29
N PRO A 49 -5.99 10.36 22.01
CA PRO A 49 -7.35 10.50 21.55
C PRO A 49 -7.63 12.00 21.48
N LEU A 50 -7.89 12.53 20.29
CA LEU A 50 -8.53 13.83 20.20
C LEU A 50 -9.86 13.70 20.94
N THR A 51 -10.03 14.47 22.00
CA THR A 51 -11.30 14.55 22.74
C THR A 51 -12.40 14.95 21.77
N GLY A 52 -13.37 14.06 21.52
CA GLY A 52 -14.49 14.31 20.61
C GLY A 52 -14.67 13.30 19.47
N THR A 53 -13.87 12.25 19.36
CA THR A 53 -14.12 11.19 18.35
C THR A 53 -15.36 10.35 18.66
N SER A 54 -15.88 10.37 19.90
CA SER A 54 -17.08 9.60 20.30
C SER A 54 -18.36 10.06 19.61
N ILE A 55 -18.44 11.33 19.17
CA ILE A 55 -19.60 11.87 18.44
C ILE A 55 -19.51 11.60 16.93
N TRP A 56 -18.37 11.12 16.44
CA TRP A 56 -18.20 10.82 15.02
C TRP A 56 -19.02 9.60 14.62
N PRO A 57 -19.65 9.61 13.44
CA PRO A 57 -20.34 8.44 12.90
C PRO A 57 -19.37 7.26 12.71
N VAL A 58 -19.91 6.06 12.85
CA VAL A 58 -19.18 4.82 12.61
C VAL A 58 -19.27 4.48 11.12
N TYR A 59 -18.12 4.28 10.48
CA TYR A 59 -17.98 3.56 9.23
C TYR A 59 -17.64 2.10 9.56
N ARG A 60 -18.45 1.17 9.06
CA ARG A 60 -18.36 -0.26 9.37
C ARG A 60 -18.30 -1.05 8.08
N ASN A 61 -17.26 -1.86 7.90
CA ASN A 61 -17.11 -2.74 6.75
C ASN A 61 -17.13 -4.20 7.22
N GLU A 62 -18.27 -4.87 7.09
CA GLU A 62 -18.46 -6.25 7.57
C GLU A 62 -17.65 -7.27 6.78
N GLU A 63 -17.47 -7.04 5.48
CA GLU A 63 -16.70 -7.92 4.59
C GLU A 63 -15.22 -7.97 4.97
N LEU A 64 -14.65 -6.80 5.29
CA LEU A 64 -13.26 -6.66 5.74
C LEU A 64 -13.11 -6.89 7.25
N GLY A 65 -14.19 -6.78 8.03
CA GLY A 65 -14.24 -7.14 9.45
C GLY A 65 -13.71 -6.06 10.38
N PHE A 66 -13.89 -4.78 10.04
CA PHE A 66 -13.45 -3.67 10.88
C PHE A 66 -14.46 -2.51 10.90
N GLU A 67 -14.35 -1.69 11.94
CA GLU A 67 -15.02 -0.40 12.04
C GLU A 67 -14.03 0.69 12.45
N ILE A 68 -14.28 1.90 11.96
CA ILE A 68 -13.60 3.15 12.34
C ILE A 68 -14.64 4.25 12.49
N ARG A 69 -14.32 5.29 13.23
CA ARG A 69 -15.12 6.52 13.28
C ARG A 69 -14.48 7.56 12.40
N ILE A 70 -15.29 8.22 11.58
CA ILE A 70 -14.84 9.25 10.64
C ILE A 70 -15.54 10.59 10.94
N PRO A 71 -14.86 11.74 10.82
CA PRO A 71 -15.52 13.04 10.97
C PRO A 71 -16.72 13.16 10.02
N GLU A 72 -17.80 13.81 10.46
CA GLU A 72 -19.02 13.93 9.64
C GLU A 72 -18.73 14.60 8.27
N ARG A 73 -17.76 15.52 8.22
CA ARG A 73 -17.39 16.15 6.95
C ARG A 73 -16.73 15.19 5.96
N TRP A 74 -16.09 14.11 6.43
CA TRP A 74 -15.46 13.14 5.53
C TRP A 74 -16.50 12.48 4.62
N LYS A 75 -17.72 12.26 5.10
CA LYS A 75 -18.83 11.75 4.28
C LYS A 75 -19.22 12.67 3.12
N LYS A 76 -18.93 13.97 3.23
CA LYS A 76 -19.29 14.99 2.22
C LYS A 76 -18.11 15.32 1.30
N GLU A 77 -16.91 15.40 1.88
CA GLU A 77 -15.71 15.86 1.20
C GLU A 77 -14.91 14.71 0.55
N TYR A 78 -15.08 13.48 1.03
CA TYR A 78 -14.28 12.33 0.61
C TYR A 78 -15.19 11.33 -0.08
N LYS A 79 -14.71 10.84 -1.21
CA LYS A 79 -15.22 9.65 -1.86
C LYS A 79 -14.67 8.43 -1.13
N ILE A 80 -15.56 7.58 -0.65
CA ILE A 80 -15.21 6.33 0.02
C ILE A 80 -15.41 5.22 -1.00
N GLU A 81 -14.34 4.51 -1.34
CA GLU A 81 -14.38 3.43 -2.33
C GLU A 81 -13.89 2.13 -1.71
N GLU A 82 -14.68 1.08 -1.87
CA GLU A 82 -14.32 -0.27 -1.45
C GLU A 82 -13.76 -1.02 -2.66
N ILE A 83 -12.46 -1.27 -2.62
CA ILE A 83 -11.73 -1.96 -3.66
C ILE A 83 -11.71 -3.43 -3.31
N LYS A 84 -12.59 -4.20 -3.95
CA LYS A 84 -12.55 -5.66 -3.95
C LYS A 84 -11.55 -6.08 -5.02
N THR A 85 -10.46 -6.75 -4.64
CA THR A 85 -9.59 -7.35 -5.66
C THR A 85 -10.07 -8.74 -6.05
N ILE A 86 -9.58 -9.21 -7.20
CA ILE A 86 -10.00 -10.42 -7.89
C ILE A 86 -9.45 -11.70 -7.20
N GLY A 87 -8.85 -11.61 -6.01
CA GLY A 87 -8.25 -12.73 -5.28
C GLY A 87 -8.84 -12.93 -3.86
N PRO A 88 -8.81 -14.16 -3.30
CA PRO A 88 -9.34 -14.44 -1.98
C PRO A 88 -8.52 -13.74 -0.88
N GLY A 89 -9.22 -13.11 0.08
CA GLY A 89 -8.62 -12.56 1.31
C GLY A 89 -8.05 -11.15 1.23
N PHE A 90 -8.23 -10.45 0.10
CA PHE A 90 -7.74 -9.08 -0.08
C PHE A 90 -8.88 -8.11 -0.37
N GLY A 91 -8.88 -6.99 0.35
CA GLY A 91 -9.68 -5.82 -0.01
C GLY A 91 -9.10 -4.57 0.60
N ALA A 92 -9.46 -3.43 0.02
CA ALA A 92 -9.06 -2.14 0.53
C ALA A 92 -10.25 -1.18 0.58
N VAL A 93 -10.15 -0.23 1.48
CA VAL A 93 -11.02 0.93 1.56
C VAL A 93 -10.16 2.16 1.31
N SER A 94 -10.55 2.97 0.34
CA SER A 94 -9.89 4.23 -0.01
C SER A 94 -10.79 5.40 0.34
N PHE A 95 -10.25 6.37 1.07
CA PHE A 95 -10.84 7.68 1.31
C PHE A 95 -10.11 8.69 0.44
N SER A 96 -10.74 9.11 -0.64
CA SER A 96 -10.15 9.99 -1.65
C SER A 96 -10.83 11.35 -1.67
N LYS A 97 -10.09 12.42 -1.85
CA LYS A 97 -10.63 13.78 -2.01
C LYS A 97 -10.40 14.28 -3.43
N LYS A 98 -11.37 15.02 -3.97
CA LYS A 98 -11.20 15.74 -5.23
C LYS A 98 -10.32 16.97 -4.98
N VAL A 99 -9.16 17.01 -5.61
CA VAL A 99 -8.20 18.11 -5.55
C VAL A 99 -8.25 18.87 -6.86
N GLU A 100 -8.40 20.18 -6.76
CA GLU A 100 -8.26 21.09 -7.88
C GLU A 100 -6.79 21.47 -8.03
N TRP A 101 -6.26 21.39 -9.25
CA TRP A 101 -4.95 21.90 -9.55
C TRP A 101 -5.00 22.74 -10.83
N VAL A 102 -4.32 23.88 -10.78
CA VAL A 102 -4.20 24.81 -11.90
C VAL A 102 -2.90 24.50 -12.62
N ASN A 103 -2.97 24.19 -13.91
CA ASN A 103 -1.78 23.92 -14.71
C ASN A 103 -0.99 25.21 -14.97
N LYS A 104 0.22 25.11 -15.52
CA LYS A 104 1.07 26.28 -15.82
C LYS A 104 0.47 27.26 -16.84
N VAL A 105 -0.59 26.86 -17.54
CA VAL A 105 -1.29 27.61 -18.58
C VAL A 105 -2.57 28.27 -18.04
N GLY A 106 -2.93 28.01 -16.77
CA GLY A 106 -4.10 28.57 -16.10
C GLY A 106 -5.37 27.72 -16.19
N ASP A 107 -5.32 26.53 -16.80
CA ASP A 107 -6.47 25.65 -16.84
C ASP A 107 -6.63 24.90 -15.52
N THR A 108 -7.86 24.90 -15.02
CA THR A 108 -8.27 24.07 -13.89
C THR A 108 -8.45 22.62 -14.33
N SER A 109 -7.78 21.71 -13.64
CA SER A 109 -8.00 20.27 -13.73
C SER A 109 -8.32 19.71 -12.34
N PHE A 110 -8.97 18.54 -12.32
CA PHE A 110 -9.32 17.86 -11.08
C PHE A 110 -8.73 16.45 -11.06
N SER A 111 -8.20 16.06 -9.92
CA SER A 111 -7.71 14.70 -9.65
C SER A 111 -8.30 14.18 -8.34
N GLU A 112 -8.48 12.87 -8.24
CA GLU A 112 -8.83 12.21 -6.99
C GLU A 112 -7.55 11.79 -6.28
N HIS A 113 -7.30 12.32 -5.09
CA HIS A 113 -6.13 12.01 -4.28
C HIS A 113 -6.56 11.12 -3.11
N MET A 114 -6.00 9.91 -3.01
CA MET A 114 -6.20 9.05 -1.85
C MET A 114 -5.56 9.69 -0.62
N ILE A 115 -6.35 10.00 0.39
CA ILE A 115 -5.88 10.57 1.65
C ILE A 115 -5.56 9.46 2.66
N LEU A 116 -6.44 8.46 2.76
CA LEU A 116 -6.27 7.29 3.61
C LEU A 116 -6.69 6.04 2.85
N GLY A 117 -5.81 5.04 2.82
CA GLY A 117 -6.13 3.68 2.40
C GLY A 117 -6.00 2.73 3.58
N ILE A 118 -7.00 1.89 3.82
CA ILE A 118 -6.92 0.74 4.73
C ILE A 118 -6.95 -0.51 3.87
N THR A 119 -5.91 -1.33 3.96
CA THR A 119 -5.79 -2.59 3.21
C THR A 119 -5.83 -3.76 4.18
N VAL A 120 -6.57 -4.80 3.80
CA VAL A 120 -6.66 -6.07 4.52
C VAL A 120 -6.06 -7.14 3.63
N ALA A 121 -5.10 -7.89 4.16
CA ALA A 121 -4.38 -8.94 3.47
C ALA A 121 -4.37 -10.23 4.30
N THR A 122 -4.16 -11.38 3.66
CA THR A 122 -3.80 -12.61 4.37
C THR A 122 -2.35 -12.53 4.91
N PRO A 123 -1.94 -13.38 5.86
CA PRO A 123 -0.56 -13.42 6.33
C PRO A 123 0.45 -13.67 5.19
N GLU A 124 0.13 -14.55 4.23
CA GLU A 124 0.97 -14.83 3.07
C GLU A 124 1.12 -13.60 2.16
N GLN A 125 0.02 -12.90 1.88
CA GLN A 125 0.02 -11.66 1.10
C GLN A 125 0.81 -10.56 1.81
N TRP A 126 0.72 -10.47 3.14
CA TRP A 126 1.49 -9.54 3.93
C TRP A 126 3.00 -9.77 3.79
N GLU A 127 3.47 -11.02 3.79
CA GLU A 127 4.90 -11.32 3.58
C GLU A 127 5.39 -10.81 2.21
N ILE A 128 4.56 -10.93 1.17
CA ILE A 128 4.85 -10.39 -0.16
C ILE A 128 4.88 -8.85 -0.13
N MET A 129 3.86 -8.22 0.46
CA MET A 129 3.77 -6.75 0.55
C MET A 129 4.92 -6.15 1.37
N ASN A 130 5.29 -6.79 2.48
CA ASN A 130 6.32 -6.33 3.40
C ASN A 130 7.75 -6.56 2.88
N SER A 131 7.92 -7.52 1.96
CA SER A 131 9.21 -7.76 1.29
C SER A 131 9.47 -6.83 0.10
N ALA A 132 8.48 -6.05 -0.33
CA ALA A 132 8.64 -5.11 -1.43
C ALA A 132 9.65 -3.99 -1.10
N PRO A 133 10.53 -3.61 -2.05
CA PRO A 133 11.59 -2.61 -1.81
C PRO A 133 11.08 -1.16 -1.69
N THR A 134 9.81 -0.89 -2.00
CA THR A 134 9.25 0.47 -2.01
C THR A 134 7.93 0.52 -1.26
N GLY A 135 7.78 1.53 -0.38
CA GLY A 135 6.53 1.85 0.31
C GLY A 135 6.08 0.74 1.27
N ARG A 136 6.66 0.72 2.49
CA ARG A 136 6.21 -0.25 3.51
C ARG A 136 4.87 0.21 4.11
N PRO A 137 3.80 -0.58 4.01
CA PRO A 137 2.53 -0.26 4.65
C PRO A 137 2.71 -0.22 6.17
N ILE A 138 1.96 0.66 6.84
CA ILE A 138 2.02 0.75 8.30
C ILE A 138 0.98 -0.21 8.88
N VAL A 139 1.40 -1.09 9.77
CA VAL A 139 0.52 -2.09 10.38
C VAL A 139 -0.43 -1.42 11.39
N LEU A 140 -1.74 -1.63 11.20
CA LEU A 140 -2.78 -1.31 12.20
C LEU A 140 -2.97 -2.47 13.17
N LYS A 141 -3.17 -3.68 12.62
CA LYS A 141 -3.52 -4.85 13.42
C LYS A 141 -3.15 -6.14 12.68
N ILE A 142 -2.67 -7.13 13.42
CA ILE A 142 -2.44 -8.49 12.93
C ILE A 142 -3.35 -9.44 13.71
N THR A 143 -4.00 -10.35 12.99
CA THR A 143 -4.73 -11.51 13.52
C THR A 143 -4.15 -12.80 12.94
N ASP A 144 -4.70 -13.94 13.34
CA ASP A 144 -4.36 -15.26 12.77
C ASP A 144 -4.69 -15.36 11.27
N LYS A 145 -5.75 -14.68 10.81
CA LYS A 145 -6.27 -14.78 9.45
C LYS A 145 -6.02 -13.55 8.58
N LYS A 146 -5.81 -12.38 9.18
CA LYS A 146 -5.80 -11.09 8.47
C LYS A 146 -4.73 -10.16 9.03
N VAL A 147 -4.13 -9.39 8.14
CA VAL A 147 -3.24 -8.28 8.44
C VAL A 147 -3.88 -7.00 7.92
N TYR A 148 -4.12 -6.06 8.82
CA TYR A 148 -4.68 -4.75 8.53
C TYR A 148 -3.54 -3.74 8.50
N VAL A 149 -3.41 -3.06 7.37
CA VAL A 149 -2.41 -2.03 7.17
C VAL A 149 -3.06 -0.76 6.65
N TYR A 150 -2.39 0.37 6.82
CA TYR A 150 -2.81 1.62 6.24
C TYR A 150 -1.69 2.31 5.49
N GLY A 151 -2.10 3.18 4.57
CA GLY A 151 -1.25 4.11 3.86
C GLY A 151 -1.94 5.46 3.73
N THR A 152 -1.14 6.52 3.64
CA THR A 152 -1.60 7.89 3.39
C THR A 152 -0.74 8.48 2.28
N THR A 153 -1.29 9.37 1.46
CA THR A 153 -0.43 10.27 0.68
C THR A 153 0.01 11.41 1.62
N GLN A 154 1.29 11.79 1.58
CA GLN A 154 1.86 12.74 2.54
C GLN A 154 1.43 14.20 2.30
N ASP A 155 0.53 14.45 1.35
CA ASP A 155 0.19 15.79 0.85
C ASP A 155 -0.95 16.49 1.64
N GLY A 156 -1.43 15.88 2.72
CA GLY A 156 -2.45 16.49 3.59
C GLY A 156 -1.92 17.62 4.47
N ASP A 157 -2.74 18.63 4.75
CA ASP A 157 -2.40 19.67 5.73
C ASP A 157 -2.31 19.10 7.16
N LYS A 158 -1.82 19.90 8.13
CA LYS A 158 -1.66 19.43 9.52
C LYS A 158 -2.98 18.89 10.10
N LYS A 159 -4.10 19.56 9.81
CA LYS A 159 -5.41 19.17 10.34
C LYS A 159 -5.83 17.80 9.78
N GLU A 160 -5.64 17.58 8.49
CA GLU A 160 -5.92 16.30 7.86
C GLU A 160 -5.08 15.16 8.46
N ARG A 161 -3.78 15.38 8.68
CA ARG A 161 -2.90 14.39 9.32
C ARG A 161 -3.30 14.07 10.77
N ASP A 162 -3.66 15.09 11.54
CA ASP A 162 -4.13 14.92 12.92
C ASP A 162 -5.43 14.12 12.95
N GLU A 163 -6.32 14.36 12.00
CA GLU A 163 -7.57 13.61 11.90
C GLU A 163 -7.41 12.20 11.41
N ILE A 164 -6.55 11.95 10.41
CA ILE A 164 -6.21 10.58 10.02
C ILE A 164 -5.72 9.80 11.24
N SER A 165 -4.82 10.40 12.03
CA SER A 165 -4.32 9.77 13.26
C SER A 165 -5.45 9.49 14.25
N ALA A 166 -6.41 10.41 14.41
CA ALA A 166 -7.58 10.19 15.25
C ALA A 166 -8.56 9.15 14.69
N VAL A 167 -8.80 9.11 13.38
CA VAL A 167 -9.61 8.07 12.73
C VAL A 167 -9.00 6.70 12.99
N LEU A 168 -7.70 6.54 12.73
CA LEU A 168 -6.98 5.29 12.94
C LEU A 168 -6.97 4.86 14.43
N SER A 169 -6.97 5.81 15.36
CA SER A 169 -7.10 5.52 16.81
C SER A 169 -8.42 4.86 17.19
N THR A 170 -9.46 5.01 16.37
CA THR A 170 -10.79 4.44 16.60
C THR A 170 -10.97 3.07 15.94
N PHE A 171 -9.94 2.54 15.28
CA PHE A 171 -9.98 1.25 14.62
C PHE A 171 -10.32 0.13 15.59
N LYS A 172 -11.33 -0.67 15.21
CA LYS A 172 -11.76 -1.86 15.94
C LYS A 172 -12.06 -2.99 14.97
N LEU A 173 -11.77 -4.21 15.41
CA LEU A 173 -12.24 -5.41 14.73
C LEU A 173 -13.71 -5.64 15.08
N ILE A 174 -14.49 -6.05 14.09
CA ILE A 174 -15.86 -6.53 14.33
C ILE A 174 -15.75 -7.93 14.91
N GLN A 175 -16.44 -8.17 16.04
CA GLN A 175 -16.53 -9.47 16.70
C GLN A 175 -17.56 -10.37 16.04
#